data_AF-A0A7V9QNC8-F1
#
_entry.id   AF-A0A7V9QNC8-F1
#
_cell.length_a   1.000
_cell.length_b   1.000
_cell.length_c   1.000
_cell.angle_alpha   90.00
_cell.angle_beta   90.00
_cell.angle_gamma   90.00
#
_symmetry.space_group_name_H-M   'P 1'
#
loop_
_entity.id
_entity.type
_entity.pdbx_description
1 polymer ?
#
loop_
_entity_poly.entity_id
_entity_poly.type
_entity_poly.pdbx_seq_one_letter_code
_entity_poly.pdbx_strand_id
1 'polypeptide(L)'
;MSQDKHLRCSFCGKSKDSVRKFISGPSVYICNECIALCNEILAEDEEREVSEAITQVPSPQEIKDVLDQYVIGQEQAKKALSVSVYNHYKRINSTTLKEDDVELDKSNILLIGPTGAGKTLLARTLARILDVPFTIADATTLTEAGYVGEDVENFLVRLLQAGDFNVAECERGIVYIDEIDKIARK
;
A
#
# COMPACT_ATOMS: atom_id res chain seq x y z
N MET A 1 55.96 -20.20 4.68
CA MET A 1 55.89 -19.09 5.66
C MET A 1 55.14 -17.93 5.03
N SER A 2 53.94 -17.67 5.53
CA SER A 2 53.28 -16.36 5.68
C SER A 2 52.97 -15.49 4.44
N GLN A 3 51.88 -15.80 3.73
CA GLN A 3 51.19 -14.84 2.84
C GLN A 3 49.92 -14.22 3.47
N ASP A 4 49.70 -14.38 4.78
CA ASP A 4 48.59 -13.73 5.54
C ASP A 4 48.91 -12.28 5.98
N LYS A 5 49.95 -11.65 5.42
CA LYS A 5 50.31 -10.27 5.79
C LYS A 5 49.45 -9.28 5.01
N HIS A 6 48.40 -8.80 5.68
CA HIS A 6 47.56 -7.64 5.34
C HIS A 6 46.29 -7.92 4.53
N LEU A 7 45.50 -8.92 4.94
CA LEU A 7 44.07 -8.92 4.63
C LEU A 7 43.41 -7.68 5.25
N ARG A 8 42.98 -6.75 4.41
CA ARG A 8 42.35 -5.48 4.78
C ARG A 8 40.96 -5.37 4.17
N CYS A 9 40.04 -4.79 4.92
CA CYS A 9 38.70 -4.46 4.43
C CYS A 9 38.82 -3.49 3.25
N SER A 10 38.15 -3.79 2.14
CA SER A 10 38.14 -2.96 0.93
C SER A 10 37.38 -1.64 1.10
N PHE A 11 36.58 -1.51 2.17
CA PHE A 11 35.77 -0.31 2.45
C PHE A 11 36.45 0.63 3.46
N CYS A 12 36.87 0.11 4.63
CA CYS A 12 37.47 0.94 5.70
C CYS A 12 38.98 0.76 5.88
N GLY A 13 39.63 -0.16 5.16
CA GLY A 13 41.07 -0.40 5.23
C GLY A 13 41.59 -1.09 6.51
N LYS A 14 40.71 -1.39 7.48
CA LYS A 14 41.06 -2.12 8.71
C LYS A 14 41.56 -3.53 8.42
N SER A 15 42.57 -3.98 9.15
CA SER A 15 43.07 -5.36 9.08
C SER A 15 42.09 -6.35 9.70
N LYS A 16 42.17 -7.61 9.27
CA LYS A 16 41.40 -8.73 9.83
C LYS A 16 41.48 -8.81 11.36
N ASP A 17 42.63 -8.51 11.95
CA ASP A 17 42.85 -8.58 13.41
C ASP A 17 42.14 -7.45 14.18
N SER A 18 41.73 -6.39 13.50
CA SER A 18 41.12 -5.20 14.11
C SER A 18 39.60 -5.25 14.13
N VAL A 19 38.98 -6.35 13.69
CA VAL A 19 37.53 -6.50 13.51
C VAL A 19 37.05 -7.89 13.90
N ARG A 20 35.80 -8.00 14.35
CA ARG A 20 35.26 -9.24 14.95
C ARG A 20 34.93 -10.31 13.91
N LYS A 21 34.38 -9.93 12.75
CA LYS A 21 34.14 -10.84 11.64
C LYS A 21 34.63 -10.22 10.33
N PHE A 22 35.14 -11.09 9.46
CA PHE A 22 35.77 -10.71 8.21
C PHE A 22 35.29 -11.67 7.12
N ILE A 23 34.68 -11.13 6.07
CA ILE A 23 34.09 -11.89 4.97
C ILE A 23 34.96 -11.73 3.73
N SER A 24 35.28 -12.85 3.09
CA SER A 24 36.13 -12.91 1.90
C SER A 24 35.29 -13.25 0.67
N GLY A 25 35.34 -12.40 -0.35
CA GLY A 25 34.87 -12.70 -1.70
C GLY A 25 36.02 -13.08 -2.65
N PRO A 26 35.73 -13.33 -3.94
CA PRO A 26 36.74 -13.74 -4.93
C PRO A 26 37.91 -12.75 -5.10
N SER A 27 37.68 -11.45 -4.90
CA SER A 27 38.72 -10.41 -5.03
C SER A 27 38.50 -9.21 -4.09
N VAL A 28 37.64 -9.36 -3.08
CA VAL A 28 37.21 -8.26 -2.20
C VAL A 28 37.01 -8.78 -0.79
N TYR A 29 37.22 -7.91 0.20
CA TYR A 29 37.02 -8.25 1.60
C TYR A 29 36.19 -7.18 2.31
N ILE A 30 35.29 -7.60 3.19
CA ILE A 30 34.46 -6.68 3.97
C ILE A 30 34.39 -7.10 5.44
N CYS A 31 34.49 -6.15 6.36
CA CYS A 31 34.37 -6.40 7.80
C CYS A 31 32.94 -6.21 8.30
N ASN A 32 32.64 -6.78 9.48
CA ASN A 32 31.32 -6.66 10.10
C ASN A 32 30.86 -5.22 10.34
N GLU A 33 31.78 -4.30 10.62
CA GLU A 33 31.44 -2.89 10.86
C GLU A 33 30.99 -2.20 9.57
N CYS A 34 31.68 -2.46 8.44
CA CYS A 34 31.26 -1.93 7.16
C CYS A 34 29.93 -2.54 6.70
N ILE A 35 29.66 -3.82 7.01
CA ILE A 35 28.35 -4.42 6.73
C ILE A 35 27.26 -3.74 7.56
N ALA A 36 27.51 -3.50 8.85
CA ALA A 36 26.56 -2.80 9.71
C ALA A 36 26.27 -1.38 9.18
N LEU A 37 27.32 -0.62 8.84
CA LEU A 37 27.19 0.71 8.28
C LEU A 37 26.48 0.69 6.92
N CYS A 38 26.80 -0.26 6.03
CA CYS A 38 26.09 -0.40 4.76
C CYS A 38 24.62 -0.73 4.98
N ASN A 39 24.29 -1.59 5.95
CA ASN A 39 22.90 -1.90 6.28
C ASN A 39 22.18 -0.68 6.87
N GLU A 40 22.83 0.13 7.70
CA GLU A 40 22.27 1.38 8.23
C GLU A 40 21.98 2.38 7.10
N ILE A 41 22.92 2.57 6.16
CA ILE A 41 22.73 3.47 5.01
C ILE A 41 21.59 2.95 4.10
N LEU A 42 21.55 1.64 3.84
CA LEU A 42 20.47 1.04 3.05
C LEU A 42 19.11 1.18 3.73
N ALA A 43 19.05 1.04 5.05
CA ALA A 43 17.82 1.24 5.82
C ALA A 43 17.36 2.72 5.79
N GLU A 44 18.29 3.69 5.91
CA GLU A 44 17.95 5.11 5.76
C GLU A 44 17.41 5.46 4.37
N ASP A 45 17.96 4.84 3.31
CA ASP A 45 17.47 5.06 1.94
C ASP A 45 16.09 4.42 1.72
N GLU A 46 15.83 3.23 2.28
CA GLU A 46 14.48 2.64 2.32
C GLU A 46 13.47 3.53 3.07
N GLU A 47 13.85 4.11 4.21
CA GLU A 47 13.01 5.04 4.97
C GLU A 47 12.70 6.33 4.19
N ARG A 48 13.66 6.84 3.40
CA ARG A 48 13.46 8.01 2.53
C ARG A 48 12.52 7.72 1.37
N GLU A 49 12.70 6.59 0.67
CA GLU A 49 11.79 6.16 -0.41
C GLU A 49 10.36 5.95 0.11
N VAL A 50 10.21 5.41 1.32
CA VAL A 50 8.90 5.26 1.96
C VAL A 50 8.32 6.61 2.39
N SER A 51 9.14 7.53 2.90
CA SER A 51 8.70 8.90 3.20
C SER A 51 8.18 9.62 1.95
N GLU A 52 8.84 9.44 0.81
CA GLU A 52 8.42 9.94 -0.49
C GLU A 52 7.10 9.29 -0.97
N ALA A 53 6.93 7.98 -0.76
CA ALA A 53 5.66 7.29 -1.04
C ALA A 53 4.52 7.71 -0.10
N ILE A 54 4.81 8.00 1.18
CA ILE A 54 3.85 8.54 2.16
C ILE A 54 3.45 9.98 1.80
N THR A 55 4.35 10.76 1.19
CA THR A 55 4.03 12.13 0.72
C THR A 55 3.19 12.17 -0.55
N GLN A 56 2.96 11.05 -1.23
CA GLN A 56 2.09 10.99 -2.42
C GLN A 56 0.59 10.93 -2.10
N VAL A 57 0.20 10.58 -0.87
CA VAL A 57 -1.22 10.50 -0.52
C VAL A 57 -1.73 11.89 -0.15
N PRO A 58 -2.69 12.47 -0.90
CA PRO A 58 -3.23 13.80 -0.59
C PRO A 58 -3.85 13.82 0.81
N SER A 59 -3.72 14.95 1.49
CA SER A 59 -4.29 15.16 2.82
C SER A 59 -5.82 15.02 2.79
N PRO A 60 -6.47 14.72 3.94
CA PRO A 60 -7.92 14.62 3.99
C PRO A 60 -8.64 15.89 3.51
N GLN A 61 -8.02 17.06 3.67
CA GLN A 61 -8.58 18.32 3.19
C GLN A 61 -8.53 18.39 1.67
N GLU A 62 -7.39 18.05 1.05
CA GLU A 62 -7.23 18.04 -0.41
C GLU A 62 -8.16 17.00 -1.07
N ILE A 63 -8.29 15.81 -0.48
CA ILE A 63 -9.25 14.80 -0.97
C ILE A 63 -10.67 15.37 -0.93
N LYS A 64 -11.07 15.98 0.19
CA LYS A 64 -12.39 16.60 0.33
C LYS A 64 -12.59 17.71 -0.71
N ASP A 65 -11.61 18.57 -0.90
CA ASP A 65 -11.69 19.71 -1.82
C ASP A 65 -11.90 19.25 -3.27
N VAL A 66 -11.25 18.15 -3.68
CA VAL A 66 -11.51 17.57 -5.00
C VAL A 66 -12.89 16.89 -5.04
N LEU A 67 -13.30 16.16 -4.00
CA LEU A 67 -14.65 15.60 -3.92
C LEU A 67 -15.74 16.69 -4.01
N ASP A 68 -15.50 17.87 -3.43
CA ASP A 68 -16.41 19.02 -3.47
C ASP A 68 -16.65 19.53 -4.90
N GLN A 69 -15.70 19.34 -5.82
CA GLN A 69 -15.84 19.73 -7.23
C GLN A 69 -16.82 18.83 -8.01
N TYR A 70 -17.02 17.59 -7.57
CA TYR A 70 -17.85 16.61 -8.27
C TYR A 70 -19.14 16.23 -7.51
N VAL A 71 -19.13 16.28 -6.17
CA VAL A 71 -20.24 15.86 -5.33
C VAL A 71 -20.71 17.01 -4.44
N ILE A 72 -21.87 17.56 -4.80
CA ILE A 72 -22.50 18.67 -4.10
C ILE A 72 -23.18 18.17 -2.81
N GLY A 73 -22.91 18.84 -1.68
CA GLY A 73 -23.40 18.43 -0.37
C GLY A 73 -22.71 17.16 0.14
N GLN A 74 -23.38 16.35 0.97
CA GLN A 74 -22.81 15.12 1.56
C GLN A 74 -21.53 15.37 2.41
N GLU A 75 -21.45 16.51 3.09
CA GLU A 75 -20.26 16.96 3.83
C GLU A 75 -19.73 15.92 4.83
N GLN A 76 -20.63 15.26 5.57
CA GLN A 76 -20.26 14.24 6.54
C GLN A 76 -19.61 13.02 5.84
N ALA A 77 -20.18 12.56 4.73
CA ALA A 77 -19.65 11.43 3.96
C ALA A 77 -18.30 11.77 3.34
N LYS A 78 -18.15 12.94 2.73
CA LYS A 78 -16.87 13.40 2.16
C LYS A 78 -15.77 13.48 3.20
N LYS A 79 -16.06 14.05 4.38
CA LYS A 79 -15.09 14.13 5.49
C LYS A 79 -14.69 12.74 5.99
N ALA A 80 -15.66 11.85 6.21
CA ALA A 80 -15.41 10.49 6.69
C ALA A 80 -14.58 9.68 5.67
N LEU A 81 -14.95 9.74 4.39
CA LEU A 81 -14.21 9.11 3.29
C LEU A 81 -12.77 9.62 3.24
N SER A 82 -12.58 10.93 3.24
CA SER A 82 -11.24 11.54 3.12
C SER A 82 -10.30 11.10 4.24
N VAL A 83 -10.79 11.06 5.49
CA VAL A 83 -10.00 10.60 6.64
C VAL A 83 -9.74 9.09 6.55
N SER A 84 -10.77 8.29 6.27
CA SER A 84 -10.64 6.83 6.22
C SER A 84 -9.65 6.39 5.14
N VAL A 85 -9.68 7.04 3.99
CA VAL A 85 -8.81 6.74 2.85
C VAL A 85 -7.38 7.16 3.14
N TYR A 86 -7.19 8.38 3.63
CA TYR A 86 -5.86 8.84 4.04
C TYR A 86 -5.21 7.88 5.03
N ASN A 87 -5.95 7.44 6.05
CA ASN A 87 -5.46 6.47 7.02
C ASN A 87 -5.19 5.10 6.40
N HIS A 88 -6.04 4.65 5.46
CA HIS A 88 -5.86 3.38 4.76
C HIS A 88 -4.56 3.34 3.95
N TYR A 89 -4.27 4.37 3.16
CA TYR A 89 -3.05 4.42 2.37
C TYR A 89 -1.81 4.72 3.21
N LYS A 90 -1.94 5.53 4.28
CA LYS A 90 -0.86 5.69 5.26
C LYS A 90 -0.45 4.34 5.86
N ARG A 91 -1.43 3.49 6.18
CA ARG A 91 -1.20 2.12 6.66
C ARG A 91 -0.53 1.23 5.62
N ILE A 92 -0.99 1.24 4.37
CA ILE A 92 -0.38 0.44 3.29
C ILE A 92 1.09 0.82 3.14
N ASN A 93 1.39 2.12 3.10
CA ASN A 93 2.76 2.60 2.93
C ASN A 93 3.63 2.36 4.17
N SER A 94 3.06 2.36 5.38
CA SER A 94 3.80 2.08 6.61
C SER A 94 4.04 0.59 6.87
N THR A 95 3.23 -0.31 6.28
CA THR A 95 3.40 -1.77 6.46
C THR A 95 4.73 -2.27 5.86
N THR A 96 5.32 -1.52 4.94
CA THR A 96 6.67 -1.77 4.40
C THR A 96 7.77 -1.51 5.43
N LEU A 97 7.51 -0.67 6.46
CA LEU A 97 8.42 -0.35 7.56
C LEU A 97 8.09 -1.25 8.75
N LYS A 98 8.69 -2.44 8.81
CA LYS A 98 8.66 -3.25 10.03
C LYS A 98 9.46 -2.55 11.11
N GLU A 99 8.82 -2.04 12.16
CA GLU A 99 9.45 -1.98 13.50
C GLU A 99 8.53 -1.77 14.72
N ASP A 100 7.22 -1.58 14.59
CA ASP A 100 6.34 -1.51 15.76
C ASP A 100 5.26 -2.60 15.77
N ASP A 101 5.08 -3.22 16.93
CA ASP A 101 4.15 -4.31 17.30
C ASP A 101 2.66 -3.87 17.25
N VAL A 102 2.35 -2.86 16.43
CA VAL A 102 1.02 -2.25 16.31
C VAL A 102 0.36 -2.76 15.03
N GLU A 103 -0.47 -3.77 15.17
CA GLU A 103 -1.34 -4.24 14.08
C GLU A 103 -2.36 -3.13 13.74
N LEU A 104 -2.23 -2.55 12.55
CA LEU A 104 -3.20 -1.60 12.04
C LEU A 104 -4.29 -2.35 11.27
N ASP A 105 -5.53 -2.29 11.77
CA ASP A 105 -6.69 -2.92 11.14
C ASP A 105 -7.06 -2.28 9.79
N LYS A 106 -7.51 -3.12 8.86
CA LYS A 106 -8.07 -2.64 7.59
C LYS A 106 -9.42 -1.97 7.85
N SER A 107 -9.51 -0.67 7.55
CA SER A 107 -10.77 0.07 7.58
C SER A 107 -11.51 -0.02 6.24
N ASN A 108 -12.55 -0.85 6.17
CA ASN A 108 -13.50 -0.85 5.06
C ASN A 108 -14.57 0.21 5.29
N ILE A 109 -15.20 0.71 4.22
CA ILE A 109 -16.17 1.81 4.28
C ILE A 109 -17.54 1.32 3.83
N LEU A 110 -18.57 1.60 4.63
CA LEU A 110 -19.97 1.38 4.26
C LEU A 110 -20.66 2.72 4.02
N LEU A 111 -21.13 2.95 2.80
CA LEU A 111 -21.87 4.16 2.43
C LEU A 111 -23.37 3.91 2.48
N ILE A 112 -24.06 4.58 3.40
CA ILE A 112 -25.52 4.50 3.57
C ILE A 112 -26.15 5.79 3.08
N GLY A 113 -27.15 5.67 2.21
CA GLY A 113 -27.92 6.81 1.72
C GLY A 113 -28.90 6.41 0.61
N PRO A 114 -29.86 7.29 0.27
CA PRO A 114 -30.88 6.98 -0.73
C PRO A 114 -30.28 6.74 -2.13
N THR A 115 -31.08 6.17 -3.02
CA THR A 115 -30.73 6.07 -4.44
C THR A 115 -30.53 7.47 -5.03
N GLY A 116 -29.58 7.61 -5.96
CA GLY A 116 -29.27 8.90 -6.59
C GLY A 116 -28.50 9.91 -5.73
N ALA A 117 -28.14 9.60 -4.47
CA ALA A 117 -27.41 10.52 -3.60
C ALA A 117 -25.90 10.71 -3.94
N GLY A 118 -25.40 10.04 -4.98
CA GLY A 118 -24.01 10.16 -5.41
C GLY A 118 -23.01 9.19 -4.78
N LYS A 119 -23.46 8.09 -4.15
CA LYS A 119 -22.56 7.07 -3.54
C LYS A 119 -21.53 6.51 -4.52
N THR A 120 -21.99 6.05 -5.68
CA THR A 120 -21.12 5.53 -6.75
C THR A 120 -20.20 6.61 -7.33
N LEU A 121 -20.66 7.88 -7.37
CA LEU A 121 -19.86 9.01 -7.84
C LEU A 121 -18.75 9.37 -6.85
N LEU A 122 -19.01 9.29 -5.54
CA LEU A 122 -18.00 9.47 -4.49
C LEU A 122 -16.88 8.44 -4.66
N ALA A 123 -17.22 7.15 -4.75
CA ALA A 123 -16.23 6.07 -4.91
C ALA A 123 -15.39 6.22 -6.19
N ARG A 124 -16.02 6.52 -7.32
CA ARG A 124 -15.31 6.72 -8.60
C ARG A 124 -14.42 7.96 -8.61
N THR A 125 -14.85 9.03 -7.94
CA THR A 125 -14.05 10.26 -7.85
C THR A 125 -12.85 10.04 -6.94
N LEU A 126 -13.03 9.31 -5.85
CA LEU A 126 -11.95 8.93 -4.96
C LEU A 126 -10.85 8.13 -5.67
N ALA A 127 -11.23 7.11 -6.46
CA ALA A 127 -10.26 6.36 -7.25
C ALA A 127 -9.48 7.23 -8.24
N ARG A 128 -10.12 8.23 -8.86
CA ARG A 128 -9.46 9.18 -9.75
C ARG A 128 -8.51 10.13 -9.02
N ILE A 129 -8.82 10.51 -7.78
CA ILE A 129 -7.94 11.37 -6.96
C ILE A 129 -6.66 10.63 -6.60
N LEU A 130 -6.77 9.34 -6.30
CA LEU A 130 -5.65 8.51 -5.83
C LEU A 130 -4.89 7.82 -6.97
N ASP A 131 -5.41 7.90 -8.19
CA ASP A 131 -4.85 7.26 -9.39
C ASP A 131 -4.59 5.75 -9.20
N VAL A 132 -5.61 5.04 -8.68
CA VAL A 132 -5.52 3.60 -8.38
C VAL A 132 -6.51 2.78 -9.21
N PRO A 133 -6.22 1.49 -9.47
CA PRO A 133 -7.17 0.59 -10.11
C PRO A 133 -8.53 0.57 -9.39
N PHE A 134 -9.62 0.58 -10.15
CA PHE A 134 -10.97 0.66 -9.61
C PHE A 134 -11.91 -0.31 -10.32
N THR A 135 -12.69 -1.03 -9.54
CA THR A 135 -13.73 -1.93 -10.04
C THR A 135 -15.06 -1.71 -9.31
N ILE A 136 -16.15 -1.89 -10.03
CA ILE A 136 -17.51 -1.87 -9.47
C ILE A 136 -18.03 -3.30 -9.52
N ALA A 137 -18.51 -3.76 -8.38
CA ALA A 137 -19.21 -5.01 -8.18
C ALA A 137 -20.67 -4.72 -7.81
N ASP A 138 -21.59 -5.51 -8.34
CA ASP A 138 -22.99 -5.48 -7.93
C ASP A 138 -23.21 -6.66 -6.96
N ALA A 139 -23.69 -6.39 -5.75
CA ALA A 139 -23.93 -7.45 -4.78
C ALA A 139 -25.05 -8.41 -5.20
N THR A 140 -25.96 -8.02 -6.11
CA THR A 140 -27.05 -8.89 -6.56
C THR A 140 -26.58 -10.04 -7.45
N THR A 141 -25.43 -9.89 -8.12
CA THR A 141 -24.86 -10.92 -8.99
C THR A 141 -24.07 -11.97 -8.22
N LEU A 142 -23.76 -11.69 -6.95
CA LEU A 142 -23.10 -12.63 -6.04
C LEU A 142 -24.03 -13.79 -5.72
N THR A 143 -23.68 -14.97 -6.23
CA THR A 143 -24.35 -16.22 -5.89
C THR A 143 -23.56 -16.98 -4.82
N GLU A 144 -24.23 -17.82 -4.03
CA GLU A 144 -23.55 -18.73 -3.13
C GLU A 144 -22.60 -19.67 -3.91
N ALA A 145 -21.51 -20.09 -3.26
CA ALA A 145 -20.48 -20.92 -3.88
C ALA A 145 -21.10 -22.16 -4.56
N GLY A 146 -20.82 -22.34 -5.86
CA GLY A 146 -21.32 -23.48 -6.64
C GLY A 146 -22.63 -23.26 -7.40
N TYR A 147 -23.21 -22.05 -7.40
CA TYR A 147 -24.32 -21.67 -8.28
C TYR A 147 -23.86 -20.85 -9.50
N VAL A 148 -24.67 -20.85 -10.56
CA VAL A 148 -24.42 -20.10 -11.79
C VAL A 148 -24.64 -18.60 -11.52
N GLY A 149 -23.54 -17.84 -11.36
CA GLY A 149 -23.52 -16.39 -11.11
C GLY A 149 -22.11 -15.80 -11.23
N GLU A 150 -21.96 -14.50 -10.96
CA GLU A 150 -20.62 -13.89 -10.89
C GLU A 150 -19.96 -14.29 -9.56
N ASP A 151 -18.85 -15.03 -9.66
CA ASP A 151 -18.00 -15.33 -8.51
C ASP A 151 -17.32 -14.04 -8.00
N VAL A 152 -17.06 -13.97 -6.68
CA VAL A 152 -16.27 -12.91 -6.04
C VAL A 152 -14.93 -12.72 -6.75
N GLU A 153 -14.35 -13.81 -7.26
CA GLU A 153 -13.09 -13.81 -8.01
C GLU A 153 -13.17 -12.95 -9.29
N ASN A 154 -14.34 -12.85 -9.93
CA ASN A 154 -14.49 -12.06 -11.16
C ASN A 154 -14.25 -10.56 -10.93
N PHE A 155 -14.59 -10.03 -9.75
CA PHE A 155 -14.33 -8.62 -9.45
C PHE A 155 -12.83 -8.36 -9.25
N LEU A 156 -12.09 -9.32 -8.71
CA LEU A 156 -10.63 -9.25 -8.60
C LEU A 156 -9.96 -9.35 -9.97
N VAL A 157 -10.48 -10.20 -10.87
CA VAL A 157 -10.01 -10.25 -12.26
C VAL A 157 -10.24 -8.91 -12.96
N ARG A 158 -11.41 -8.27 -12.77
CA ARG A 158 -11.68 -6.92 -13.30
C ARG A 158 -10.75 -5.87 -12.72
N LEU A 159 -10.43 -5.95 -11.42
CA LEU A 159 -9.48 -5.04 -10.80
C LEU A 159 -8.07 -5.21 -11.40
N LEU A 160 -7.62 -6.46 -11.58
CA LEU A 160 -6.36 -6.77 -12.25
C LEU A 160 -6.33 -6.23 -13.68
N GLN A 161 -7.41 -6.40 -14.44
CA GLN A 161 -7.52 -5.81 -15.79
C GLN A 161 -7.44 -4.29 -15.75
N ALA A 162 -8.07 -3.64 -14.77
CA ALA A 162 -8.02 -2.18 -14.60
C ALA A 162 -6.63 -1.67 -14.20
N GLY A 163 -5.81 -2.52 -13.57
CA GLY A 163 -4.41 -2.23 -13.23
C GLY A 163 -3.39 -2.85 -14.19
N ASP A 164 -3.76 -3.15 -15.43
CA ASP A 164 -2.87 -3.76 -16.45
C ASP A 164 -2.13 -5.02 -15.98
N PHE A 165 -2.81 -5.83 -15.16
CA PHE A 165 -2.31 -7.04 -14.50
C PHE A 165 -1.11 -6.80 -13.55
N ASN A 166 -0.91 -5.55 -13.12
CA ASN A 166 0.06 -5.21 -12.09
C ASN A 166 -0.53 -5.48 -10.70
N VAL A 167 -0.03 -6.54 -10.05
CA VAL A 167 -0.49 -6.95 -8.72
C VAL A 167 -0.22 -5.87 -7.67
N ALA A 168 0.96 -5.23 -7.70
CA ALA A 168 1.34 -4.23 -6.71
C ALA A 168 0.43 -2.98 -6.74
N GLU A 169 0.02 -2.55 -7.94
CA GLU A 169 -0.97 -1.48 -8.10
C GLU A 169 -2.36 -1.91 -7.65
N CYS A 170 -2.75 -3.16 -7.92
CA CYS A 170 -4.07 -3.68 -7.53
C CYS A 170 -4.20 -3.91 -6.03
N GLU A 171 -3.10 -4.17 -5.30
CA GLU A 171 -3.09 -4.20 -3.83
C GLU A 171 -3.49 -2.85 -3.20
N ARG A 172 -3.29 -1.76 -3.95
CA ARG A 172 -3.71 -0.40 -3.64
C ARG A 172 -5.05 -0.02 -4.28
N GLY A 173 -5.66 -0.93 -5.03
CA GLY A 173 -6.89 -0.71 -5.77
C GLY A 173 -8.14 -0.59 -4.87
N ILE A 174 -9.19 0.01 -5.44
CA ILE A 174 -10.48 0.18 -4.77
C ILE A 174 -11.52 -0.74 -5.41
N VAL A 175 -12.17 -1.54 -4.56
CA VAL A 175 -13.36 -2.33 -4.93
C VAL A 175 -14.58 -1.65 -4.33
N TYR A 176 -15.52 -1.23 -5.18
CA TYR A 176 -16.81 -0.69 -4.75
C TYR A 176 -17.91 -1.71 -5.00
N ILE A 177 -18.61 -2.11 -3.93
CA ILE A 177 -19.72 -3.06 -4.00
C ILE A 177 -21.03 -2.26 -3.84
N ASP A 178 -21.83 -2.19 -4.90
CA ASP A 178 -23.16 -1.57 -4.89
C ASP A 178 -24.25 -2.57 -4.48
N GLU A 179 -25.43 -2.06 -4.14
CA GLU A 179 -26.62 -2.88 -3.80
C GLU A 179 -26.42 -3.91 -2.67
N ILE A 180 -25.50 -3.66 -1.74
CA ILE A 180 -25.20 -4.56 -0.61
C ILE A 180 -26.44 -4.84 0.27
N ASP A 181 -27.45 -3.97 0.26
CA ASP A 181 -28.72 -4.18 0.95
C ASP A 181 -29.51 -5.39 0.42
N LYS A 182 -29.26 -5.83 -0.82
CA LYS A 182 -30.00 -6.92 -1.47
C LYS A 182 -29.64 -8.31 -0.99
N ILE A 183 -28.45 -8.46 -0.41
CA ILE A 183 -27.94 -9.75 0.10
C ILE A 183 -28.15 -9.92 1.60
N ALA A 184 -28.71 -8.92 2.29
CA ALA A 184 -29.03 -9.03 3.71
C ALA A 184 -30.15 -10.06 3.92
N ARG A 185 -29.91 -11.05 4.80
CA ARG A 185 -30.97 -11.97 5.25
C ARG A 185 -32.03 -11.17 6.02
N LYS A 186 -33.31 -11.43 5.70
CA LYS A 186 -34.46 -10.88 6.44
C LYS A 186 -34.54 -11.45 7.86
#